data_AF-A0A7J4QDI2-F1
#
_entry.id   AF-A0A7J4QDI2-F1
#
_cell.length_a   1.000
_cell.length_b   1.000
_cell.length_c   1.000
_cell.angle_alpha   90.00
_cell.angle_beta   90.00
_cell.angle_gamma   90.00
#
_symmetry.space_group_name_H-M   'P 1'
#
loop_
_entity.id
_entity.type
_entity.pdbx_description
1 polymer ?
#
loop_
_entity_poly.entity_id
_entity_poly.type
_entity_poly.pdbx_seq_one_letter_code
_entity_poly.pdbx_strand_id
1 'polypeptide(L)'
;MEQIIRVYKSAFAETPWDEYRKCSQCGANYGIEEAKQVYAAIETAICKKCGRGLWRNFCEFWSAEEIITDLESALKKESPVALVAEAGPIAGFTWGYNLPQGQFPFLEGKIAQPTIYMGEMAVGGNARKKGIGFSLGKKFLDEIAARGFRFSVVRTDINNPASMGLFEKLGYRKTGIFDPDYPSRVYMEARL
;
A
#
# COMPACT_ATOMS: atom_id res chain seq x y z
N MET A 1 4.92 -3.58 16.77
CA MET A 1 4.46 -4.32 15.59
C MET A 1 2.94 -4.38 15.48
N GLU A 2 2.23 -4.86 16.51
CA GLU A 2 0.75 -4.99 16.49
C GLU A 2 -0.02 -3.73 16.04
N GLN A 3 0.40 -2.55 16.50
CA GLN A 3 -0.24 -1.29 16.11
C GLN A 3 -0.09 -0.99 14.60
N ILE A 4 1.04 -1.37 13.98
CA ILE A 4 1.27 -1.23 12.53
C ILE A 4 0.35 -2.18 11.77
N ILE A 5 0.26 -3.44 12.21
CA ILE A 5 -0.64 -4.45 11.62
C ILE A 5 -2.09 -3.96 11.64
N ARG A 6 -2.53 -3.37 12.76
CA ARG A 6 -3.86 -2.77 12.88
C ARG A 6 -4.08 -1.64 11.88
N VAL A 7 -3.12 -0.73 11.74
CA VAL A 7 -3.19 0.38 10.77
C VAL A 7 -3.20 -0.15 9.34
N TYR A 8 -2.37 -1.14 9.02
CA TYR A 8 -2.28 -1.78 7.72
C TYR A 8 -3.65 -2.35 7.32
N LYS A 9 -4.17 -3.26 8.14
CA LYS A 9 -5.48 -3.90 7.91
C LYS A 9 -6.60 -2.87 7.79
N SER A 10 -6.61 -1.83 8.63
CA SER A 10 -7.63 -0.78 8.55
C SER A 10 -7.52 0.05 7.26
N ALA A 11 -6.31 0.40 6.84
CA ALA A 11 -6.12 1.30 5.71
C ALA A 11 -6.45 0.63 4.37
N PHE A 12 -6.05 -0.63 4.19
CA PHE A 12 -6.26 -1.37 2.95
C PHE A 12 -7.64 -2.04 2.88
N ALA A 13 -8.35 -2.20 4.01
CA ALA A 13 -9.74 -2.67 3.99
C ALA A 13 -10.73 -1.66 3.36
N GLU A 14 -10.37 -0.38 3.31
CA GLU A 14 -11.21 0.68 2.73
C GLU A 14 -11.01 0.83 1.22
N THR A 15 -12.01 1.38 0.54
CA THR A 15 -11.96 1.73 -0.89
C THR A 15 -10.76 2.65 -1.20
N PRO A 16 -10.08 2.44 -2.34
CA PRO A 16 -10.42 1.52 -3.42
C PRO A 16 -9.71 0.16 -3.35
N TRP A 17 -9.00 -0.13 -2.26
CA TRP A 17 -8.27 -1.40 -2.15
C TRP A 17 -9.23 -2.55 -1.84
N ASP A 18 -10.19 -2.32 -0.93
CA ASP A 18 -11.20 -3.30 -0.51
C ASP A 18 -10.58 -4.65 -0.05
N GLU A 19 -9.37 -4.57 0.53
CA GLU A 19 -8.56 -5.70 1.00
C GLU A 19 -8.93 -6.06 2.44
N TYR A 20 -10.22 -6.33 2.68
CA TYR A 20 -10.71 -6.68 4.02
C TYR A 20 -10.73 -8.20 4.26
N ARG A 21 -11.41 -8.95 3.39
CA ARG A 21 -11.49 -10.42 3.42
C ARG A 21 -11.20 -11.02 2.05
N LYS A 22 -10.80 -12.29 2.01
CA LYS A 22 -10.63 -13.05 0.77
C LYS A 22 -11.17 -14.48 0.86
N CYS A 23 -11.46 -15.05 -0.31
CA CYS A 23 -11.68 -16.49 -0.43
C CYS A 23 -10.33 -17.21 -0.45
N SER A 24 -10.04 -18.05 0.56
CA SER A 24 -8.79 -18.80 0.68
C SER A 24 -8.51 -19.76 -0.49
N GLN A 25 -9.54 -20.11 -1.27
CA GLN A 25 -9.43 -21.05 -2.39
C GLN A 25 -9.03 -20.39 -3.71
N CYS A 26 -9.42 -19.14 -3.96
CA CYS A 26 -9.23 -18.50 -5.26
C CYS A 26 -8.78 -17.03 -5.20
N GLY A 27 -8.60 -16.50 -3.99
CA GLY A 27 -8.16 -15.13 -3.74
C GLY A 27 -9.20 -14.07 -4.06
N ALA A 28 -10.48 -14.40 -4.27
CA ALA A 28 -11.50 -13.38 -4.53
C ALA A 28 -11.64 -12.42 -3.33
N ASN A 29 -11.57 -11.12 -3.59
CA ASN A 29 -11.60 -10.05 -2.58
C ASN A 29 -13.03 -9.72 -2.17
N TYR A 30 -13.22 -9.38 -0.90
CA TYR A 30 -14.47 -8.89 -0.33
C TYR A 30 -14.17 -7.67 0.54
N GLY A 31 -14.66 -6.50 0.11
CA GLY A 31 -14.56 -5.25 0.88
C GLY A 31 -15.40 -5.30 2.14
N ILE A 32 -15.33 -4.26 2.97
CA ILE A 32 -16.01 -4.22 4.29
C ILE A 32 -17.51 -4.47 4.18
N GLU A 33 -18.22 -3.76 3.29
CA GLU A 33 -19.67 -3.88 3.17
C GLU A 33 -20.10 -5.23 2.57
N GLU A 34 -19.36 -5.73 1.60
CA GLU A 34 -19.61 -7.05 1.00
C GLU A 34 -19.39 -8.17 2.04
N ALA A 35 -18.34 -8.07 2.85
CA ALA A 35 -18.05 -9.02 3.90
C ALA A 35 -19.14 -9.08 4.97
N LYS A 36 -19.76 -7.94 5.32
CA LYS A 36 -20.91 -7.92 6.26
C LYS A 36 -22.09 -8.75 5.71
N GLN A 37 -22.37 -8.64 4.42
CA GLN A 37 -23.42 -9.43 3.77
C GLN A 37 -23.08 -10.92 3.78
N VAL A 38 -21.82 -11.26 3.49
CA VAL A 38 -21.33 -12.65 3.58
C VAL A 38 -21.48 -13.19 5.01
N TYR A 39 -21.12 -12.42 6.04
CA TYR A 39 -21.27 -12.84 7.43
C TYR A 39 -22.72 -13.11 7.84
N ALA A 40 -23.66 -12.28 7.37
CA ALA A 40 -25.09 -12.47 7.66
C ALA A 40 -25.66 -13.78 7.10
N ALA A 41 -25.01 -14.36 6.09
CA ALA A 41 -25.45 -15.59 5.42
C ALA A 41 -24.33 -16.65 5.29
N ILE A 42 -23.36 -16.66 6.21
CA ILE A 42 -22.07 -17.35 6.03
C ILE A 42 -22.20 -18.87 5.82
N GLU A 43 -23.23 -19.52 6.39
CA GLU A 43 -23.48 -20.96 6.24
C GLU A 43 -23.88 -21.33 4.80
N THR A 44 -24.51 -20.41 4.08
CA THR A 44 -24.98 -20.60 2.70
C THR A 44 -24.22 -19.76 1.67
N ALA A 45 -23.36 -18.85 2.12
CA ALA A 45 -22.63 -17.94 1.24
C ALA A 45 -21.66 -18.70 0.33
N ILE A 46 -21.67 -18.36 -0.96
CA ILE A 46 -20.80 -18.92 -1.97
C ILE A 46 -19.85 -17.86 -2.51
N CYS A 47 -18.66 -18.28 -2.92
CA CYS A 47 -17.66 -17.38 -3.46
C CYS A 47 -18.09 -16.85 -4.83
N LYS A 48 -18.10 -15.52 -5.02
CA LYS A 48 -18.48 -14.86 -6.28
C LYS A 48 -17.62 -15.22 -7.50
N LYS A 49 -16.42 -15.79 -7.27
CA LYS A 49 -15.48 -16.17 -8.34
C LYS A 49 -15.46 -17.67 -8.60
N CYS A 50 -15.36 -18.50 -7.57
CA CYS A 50 -15.16 -19.95 -7.74
C CYS A 50 -16.37 -20.81 -7.35
N GLY A 51 -17.47 -20.21 -6.86
CA GLY A 51 -18.69 -20.92 -6.48
C GLY A 51 -18.58 -21.81 -5.24
N ARG A 52 -17.40 -21.93 -4.61
CA ARG A 52 -17.21 -22.72 -3.38
C ARG A 52 -17.82 -22.03 -2.16
N GLY A 53 -18.32 -22.81 -1.21
CA GLY A 53 -18.86 -22.28 0.06
C GLY A 53 -17.83 -21.50 0.87
N LEU A 54 -18.24 -20.38 1.46
CA LEU A 54 -17.38 -19.45 2.18
C LEU A 54 -17.22 -19.77 3.67
N TRP A 55 -18.08 -20.59 4.28
CA TRP A 55 -18.04 -20.93 5.70
C TRP A 55 -16.64 -21.28 6.26
N ARG A 56 -15.84 -22.09 5.53
CA ARG A 56 -14.45 -22.43 5.91
C ARG A 56 -13.39 -21.73 5.09
N ASN A 57 -13.80 -20.98 4.07
CA ASN A 57 -12.91 -20.40 3.08
C ASN A 57 -12.86 -18.87 3.14
N PHE A 58 -13.56 -18.24 4.07
CA PHE A 58 -13.59 -16.79 4.23
C PHE A 58 -12.60 -16.35 5.30
N CYS A 59 -11.47 -15.81 4.88
CA CYS A 59 -10.35 -15.44 5.76
C CYS A 59 -10.00 -13.95 5.65
N GLU A 60 -9.14 -13.48 6.54
CA GLU A 60 -8.52 -12.15 6.41
C GLU A 60 -7.83 -12.00 5.07
N PHE A 61 -7.90 -10.81 4.47
CA PHE A 61 -7.17 -10.55 3.23
C PHE A 61 -5.66 -10.61 3.46
N TRP A 62 -5.20 -9.99 4.56
CA TRP A 62 -3.81 -10.03 4.99
C TRP A 62 -3.75 -10.66 6.39
N SER A 63 -2.98 -11.74 6.55
CA SER A 63 -2.66 -12.26 7.87
C SER A 63 -1.62 -11.37 8.57
N ALA A 64 -1.48 -11.50 9.89
CA ALA A 64 -0.45 -10.78 10.62
C ALA A 64 0.97 -11.19 10.16
N GLU A 65 1.15 -12.47 9.87
CA GLU A 65 2.41 -13.07 9.41
C GLU A 65 2.78 -12.60 8.00
N GLU A 66 1.81 -12.53 7.08
CA GLU A 66 2.01 -11.95 5.74
C GLU A 66 2.51 -10.49 5.85
N ILE A 67 1.84 -9.66 6.67
CA ILE A 67 2.23 -8.25 6.88
C ILE A 67 3.64 -8.15 7.51
N ILE A 68 3.95 -8.96 8.52
CA ILE A 68 5.28 -8.96 9.16
C ILE A 68 6.36 -9.35 8.14
N THR A 69 6.10 -10.38 7.33
CA THR A 69 7.03 -10.86 6.31
C THR A 69 7.31 -9.77 5.26
N ASP A 70 6.28 -9.06 4.81
CA ASP A 70 6.41 -7.97 3.85
C ASP A 70 7.18 -6.79 4.43
N LEU A 71 6.89 -6.39 5.67
CA LEU A 71 7.65 -5.34 6.36
C LEU A 71 9.13 -5.72 6.54
N GLU A 72 9.41 -6.92 7.02
CA GLU A 72 10.78 -7.39 7.20
C GLU A 72 11.53 -7.45 5.87
N SER A 73 10.88 -7.93 4.82
CA SER A 73 11.43 -7.96 3.47
C SER A 73 11.82 -6.56 3.00
N ALA A 74 10.93 -5.57 3.19
CA ALA A 74 11.21 -4.17 2.85
C ALA A 74 12.37 -3.58 3.67
N LEU A 75 12.42 -3.87 4.97
CA LEU A 75 13.49 -3.38 5.86
C LEU A 75 14.85 -4.03 5.63
N LYS A 76 14.88 -5.21 4.98
CA LYS A 76 16.13 -5.89 4.56
C LYS A 76 16.67 -5.40 3.21
N LYS A 77 15.94 -4.54 2.48
CA LYS A 77 16.39 -3.95 1.21
C LYS A 77 17.48 -2.91 1.45
N GLU A 78 18.19 -2.53 0.38
CA GLU A 78 19.21 -1.49 0.42
C GLU A 78 18.61 -0.12 0.78
N SER A 79 19.29 0.61 1.66
CA SER A 79 18.90 1.96 2.13
C SER A 79 17.43 2.06 2.58
N PRO A 80 16.97 1.22 3.53
CA PRO A 80 15.58 1.24 3.94
C PRO A 80 15.26 2.52 4.72
N VAL A 81 14.07 3.04 4.49
CA VAL A 81 13.45 4.13 5.27
C VAL A 81 12.10 3.62 5.74
N ALA A 82 11.83 3.72 7.03
CA ALA A 82 10.52 3.46 7.59
C ALA A 82 10.19 4.55 8.60
N LEU A 83 8.99 5.10 8.48
CA LEU A 83 8.48 6.15 9.34
C LEU A 83 7.12 5.73 9.89
N VAL A 84 6.84 6.12 11.13
CA VAL A 84 5.54 5.99 11.78
C VAL A 84 5.05 7.36 12.19
N ALA A 85 3.74 7.57 12.12
CA ALA A 85 3.07 8.74 12.67
C ALA A 85 2.35 8.35 13.94
N GLU A 86 2.69 9.02 15.04
CA GLU A 86 2.07 8.84 16.35
C GLU A 86 1.09 9.99 16.64
N ALA A 87 -0.10 9.65 17.10
CA ALA A 87 -1.12 10.60 17.54
C ALA A 87 -1.84 10.02 18.76
N GLY A 88 -1.05 9.72 19.81
CA GLY A 88 -1.39 8.75 20.84
C GLY A 88 -0.93 7.36 20.39
N PRO A 89 -1.82 6.46 19.92
CA PRO A 89 -1.40 5.26 19.20
C PRO A 89 -0.80 5.59 17.82
N ILE A 90 -0.17 4.59 17.20
CA ILE A 90 0.27 4.69 15.79
C ILE A 90 -0.97 4.92 14.90
N ALA A 91 -0.91 5.99 14.13
CA ALA A 91 -1.99 6.46 13.27
C ALA A 91 -1.70 6.24 11.77
N GLY A 92 -0.43 6.11 11.41
CA GLY A 92 0.01 5.86 10.04
C GLY A 92 1.45 5.39 9.97
N PHE A 93 1.85 4.88 8.82
CA PHE A 93 3.23 4.53 8.51
C PHE A 93 3.54 4.74 7.03
N THR A 94 4.82 4.77 6.69
CA THR A 94 5.31 4.62 5.33
C THR A 94 6.67 3.95 5.34
N TRP A 95 7.01 3.23 4.28
CA TRP A 95 8.37 2.77 4.06
C TRP A 95 8.79 2.82 2.59
N GLY A 96 10.09 2.75 2.38
CA GLY A 96 10.70 2.64 1.08
C GLY A 96 12.14 2.19 1.17
N TYR A 97 12.75 1.98 0.02
CA TYR A 97 14.10 1.45 -0.12
C TYR A 97 14.68 1.85 -1.49
N ASN A 98 15.99 1.68 -1.68
CA ASN A 98 16.64 1.95 -2.97
C ASN A 98 15.96 1.14 -4.07
N LEU A 99 15.57 1.78 -5.18
CA LEU A 99 14.84 1.11 -6.27
C LEU A 99 15.73 -0.02 -6.84
N PRO A 100 15.38 -1.30 -6.63
CA PRO A 100 16.25 -2.40 -7.03
C PRO A 100 16.14 -2.62 -8.54
N GLN A 101 17.24 -2.36 -9.27
CA GLN A 101 17.25 -2.38 -10.74
C GLN A 101 16.70 -3.70 -11.31
N GLY A 102 17.11 -4.85 -10.78
CA GLY A 102 16.65 -6.16 -11.25
C GLY A 102 15.23 -6.59 -10.84
N GLN A 103 14.58 -5.90 -9.89
CA GLN A 103 13.20 -6.26 -9.49
C GLN A 103 12.15 -5.61 -10.39
N PHE A 104 12.51 -4.51 -11.05
CA PHE A 104 11.62 -3.79 -11.96
C PHE A 104 12.31 -3.53 -13.31
N PRO A 105 12.58 -4.58 -14.12
CA PRO A 105 13.32 -4.43 -15.38
C PRO A 105 12.66 -3.42 -16.33
N PHE A 106 11.34 -3.30 -16.30
CA PHE A 106 10.60 -2.36 -17.15
C PHE A 106 10.78 -0.88 -16.78
N LEU A 107 11.37 -0.58 -15.60
CA LEU A 107 11.75 0.77 -15.16
C LEU A 107 13.21 1.12 -15.49
N GLU A 108 14.04 0.14 -15.85
CA GLU A 108 15.46 0.36 -16.15
C GLU A 108 15.64 1.36 -17.29
N GLY A 109 16.50 2.37 -17.06
CA GLY A 109 16.75 3.46 -18.01
C GLY A 109 15.60 4.46 -18.19
N LYS A 110 14.44 4.24 -17.57
CA LYS A 110 13.26 5.12 -17.68
C LYS A 110 13.04 6.00 -16.45
N ILE A 111 13.59 5.59 -15.30
CA ILE A 111 13.54 6.34 -14.04
C ILE A 111 14.94 6.87 -13.74
N ALA A 112 15.01 8.13 -13.31
CA ALA A 112 16.28 8.76 -12.97
C ALA A 112 16.95 8.07 -11.77
N GLN A 113 18.23 8.37 -11.51
CA GLN A 113 18.99 7.81 -10.39
C GLN A 113 19.82 8.91 -9.70
N PRO A 114 20.16 8.78 -8.41
CA PRO A 114 19.73 7.74 -7.46
C PRO A 114 18.29 7.95 -6.97
N THR A 115 17.53 6.86 -6.82
CA THR A 115 16.09 6.88 -6.54
C THR A 115 15.65 5.94 -5.43
N ILE A 116 14.83 6.44 -4.50
CA ILE A 116 14.10 5.60 -3.53
C ILE A 116 12.72 5.25 -4.07
N TYR A 117 12.36 3.97 -4.00
CA TYR A 117 10.98 3.51 -4.16
C TYR A 117 10.23 3.59 -2.83
N MET A 118 9.19 4.42 -2.76
CA MET A 118 8.23 4.42 -1.66
C MET A 118 7.27 3.24 -1.86
N GLY A 119 7.46 2.19 -1.08
CA GLY A 119 6.73 0.94 -1.23
C GLY A 119 5.28 1.08 -0.78
N GLU A 120 5.08 1.52 0.47
CA GLU A 120 3.75 1.71 1.02
C GLU A 120 3.63 2.97 1.86
N MET A 121 2.40 3.48 1.91
CA MET A 121 1.97 4.51 2.84
C MET A 121 0.54 4.20 3.28
N ALA A 122 0.32 4.14 4.58
CA ALA A 122 -0.96 3.82 5.16
C ALA A 122 -1.30 4.77 6.29
N VAL A 123 -2.56 5.19 6.34
CA VAL A 123 -3.14 5.94 7.47
C VAL A 123 -4.41 5.23 7.87
N GLY A 124 -4.51 4.88 9.16
CA GLY A 124 -5.66 4.17 9.70
C GLY A 124 -6.95 4.98 9.50
N GLY A 125 -8.07 4.30 9.25
CA GLY A 125 -9.34 4.93 8.84
C GLY A 125 -9.75 6.11 9.71
N ASN A 126 -9.75 5.92 11.04
CA ASN A 126 -10.11 6.92 12.05
C ASN A 126 -9.13 8.12 12.16
N ALA A 127 -7.98 8.04 11.49
CA ALA A 127 -6.95 9.06 11.46
C ALA A 127 -6.84 9.77 10.10
N ARG A 128 -7.60 9.32 9.08
CA ARG A 128 -7.64 9.96 7.77
C ARG A 128 -8.21 11.38 7.84
N LYS A 129 -7.95 12.17 6.80
CA LYS A 129 -8.38 13.58 6.67
C LYS A 129 -7.81 14.55 7.72
N LYS A 130 -6.80 14.12 8.49
CA LYS A 130 -6.08 14.94 9.49
C LYS A 130 -4.68 15.39 9.03
N GLY A 131 -4.38 15.30 7.73
CA GLY A 131 -3.07 15.67 7.17
C GLY A 131 -1.94 14.68 7.41
N ILE A 132 -2.17 13.57 8.12
CA ILE A 132 -1.14 12.59 8.50
C ILE A 132 -0.38 12.01 7.29
N GLY A 133 -1.10 11.60 6.23
CA GLY A 133 -0.45 11.04 5.03
C GLY A 133 0.46 12.06 4.33
N PHE A 134 0.04 13.34 4.29
CA PHE A 134 0.87 14.41 3.74
C PHE A 134 2.12 14.64 4.61
N SER A 135 1.97 14.72 5.93
CA SER A 135 3.11 14.89 6.83
C SER A 135 4.10 13.71 6.77
N LEU A 136 3.59 12.47 6.71
CA LEU A 136 4.43 11.27 6.51
C LEU A 136 5.19 11.34 5.19
N GLY A 137 4.49 11.63 4.09
CA GLY A 137 5.12 11.73 2.77
C GLY A 137 6.17 12.83 2.70
N LYS A 138 5.87 14.02 3.23
CA LYS A 138 6.85 15.11 3.28
C LYS A 138 8.08 14.72 4.11
N LYS A 139 7.88 14.17 5.30
CA LYS A 139 8.99 13.75 6.17
C LYS A 139 9.81 12.62 5.53
N PHE A 140 9.17 11.73 4.78
CA PHE A 140 9.85 10.70 4.01
C PHE A 140 10.76 11.32 2.94
N LEU A 141 10.23 12.27 2.13
CA LEU A 141 11.00 12.97 1.10
C LEU A 141 12.20 13.74 1.70
N ASP A 142 11.99 14.44 2.82
CA ASP A 142 13.07 15.15 3.53
C ASP A 142 14.17 14.18 4.00
N GLU A 143 13.79 13.01 4.53
CA GLU A 143 14.70 11.99 5.03
C GLU A 143 15.55 11.38 3.90
N ILE A 144 14.96 11.07 2.75
CA ILE A 144 15.71 10.49 1.63
C ILE A 144 16.58 11.54 0.92
N ALA A 145 16.15 12.81 0.88
CA ALA A 145 16.97 13.91 0.37
C ALA A 145 18.23 14.10 1.23
N ALA A 146 18.07 14.05 2.57
CA ALA A 146 19.19 14.12 3.52
C ALA A 146 20.19 12.95 3.36
N ARG A 147 19.73 11.81 2.84
CA ARG A 147 20.57 10.64 2.51
C ARG A 147 21.21 10.70 1.12
N GLY A 148 21.03 11.80 0.38
CA GLY A 148 21.67 12.03 -0.92
C GLY A 148 20.89 11.50 -2.13
N PHE A 149 19.66 10.99 -1.94
CA PHE A 149 18.79 10.66 -3.07
C PHE A 149 18.31 11.93 -3.76
N ARG A 150 18.06 11.84 -5.07
CA ARG A 150 17.59 12.98 -5.89
C ARG A 150 16.15 12.84 -6.34
N PHE A 151 15.64 11.61 -6.32
CA PHE A 151 14.31 11.29 -6.78
C PHE A 151 13.65 10.29 -5.84
N SER A 152 12.32 10.32 -5.83
CA SER A 152 11.49 9.28 -5.25
C SER A 152 10.48 8.80 -6.27
N VAL A 153 10.23 7.50 -6.31
CA VAL A 153 9.18 6.90 -7.12
C VAL A 153 8.18 6.18 -6.24
N VAL A 154 6.91 6.28 -6.59
CA VAL A 154 5.82 5.53 -5.98
C VAL A 154 4.98 4.88 -7.06
N ARG A 155 4.30 3.77 -6.74
CA ARG A 155 3.31 3.13 -7.60
C ARG A 155 1.94 3.26 -6.95
N THR A 156 0.94 3.73 -7.69
CA THR A 156 -0.43 3.84 -7.16
C THR A 156 -1.48 3.58 -8.23
N ASP A 157 -2.71 3.27 -7.83
CA ASP A 157 -3.82 3.04 -8.76
C ASP A 157 -4.40 4.37 -9.26
N ILE A 158 -4.53 4.54 -10.58
CA ILE A 158 -5.10 5.75 -11.20
C ILE A 158 -6.56 5.98 -10.80
N ASN A 159 -7.27 4.92 -10.40
CA ASN A 159 -8.64 4.98 -9.92
C ASN A 159 -8.73 5.32 -8.43
N ASN A 160 -7.59 5.57 -7.76
CA ASN A 160 -7.52 6.05 -6.38
C ASN A 160 -7.28 7.57 -6.34
N PRO A 161 -8.31 8.42 -6.49
CA PRO A 161 -8.12 9.87 -6.52
C PRO A 161 -7.53 10.43 -5.23
N ALA A 162 -7.75 9.76 -4.09
CA ALA A 162 -7.19 10.19 -2.81
C ALA A 162 -5.66 10.03 -2.79
N SER A 163 -5.14 8.86 -3.19
CA SER A 163 -3.70 8.63 -3.30
C SER A 163 -3.07 9.47 -4.40
N MET A 164 -3.70 9.53 -5.58
CA MET A 164 -3.24 10.37 -6.70
C MET A 164 -3.09 11.84 -6.27
N GLY A 165 -4.13 12.42 -5.67
CA GLY A 165 -4.10 13.80 -5.21
C GLY A 165 -3.14 14.04 -4.03
N LEU A 166 -2.91 13.04 -3.17
CA LEU A 166 -1.89 13.11 -2.13
C LEU A 166 -0.48 13.20 -2.74
N PHE A 167 -0.15 12.30 -3.67
CA PHE A 167 1.17 12.28 -4.30
C PHE A 167 1.43 13.51 -5.16
N GLU A 168 0.43 13.99 -5.91
CA GLU A 168 0.52 15.25 -6.66
C GLU A 168 0.83 16.44 -5.73
N LYS A 169 0.18 16.52 -4.55
CA LYS A 169 0.47 17.55 -3.53
C LYS A 169 1.87 17.42 -2.93
N LEU A 170 2.43 16.22 -2.89
CA LEU A 170 3.81 15.95 -2.46
C LEU A 170 4.82 16.24 -3.57
N GLY A 171 4.39 16.69 -4.75
CA GLY A 171 5.26 17.04 -5.87
C GLY A 171 5.55 15.90 -6.84
N TYR A 172 4.91 14.73 -6.67
CA TYR A 172 5.02 13.64 -7.63
C TYR A 172 4.28 13.96 -8.92
N ARG A 173 4.82 13.47 -10.05
CA ARG A 173 4.23 13.55 -11.38
C ARG A 173 4.12 12.16 -11.99
N LYS A 174 3.04 11.90 -12.73
CA LYS A 174 2.87 10.66 -13.48
C LYS A 174 4.00 10.49 -14.50
N THR A 175 4.61 9.31 -14.54
CA THR A 175 5.66 9.00 -15.53
C THR A 175 5.09 8.49 -16.86
N GLY A 176 3.82 8.07 -16.87
CA GLY A 176 3.21 7.35 -17.99
C GLY A 176 3.62 5.88 -18.06
N ILE A 177 4.44 5.41 -17.12
CA ILE A 177 4.84 4.00 -17.02
C ILE A 177 3.83 3.28 -16.13
N PHE A 178 3.19 2.26 -16.69
CA PHE A 178 2.24 1.41 -15.99
C PHE A 178 2.88 0.10 -15.57
N ASP A 179 2.36 -0.47 -14.49
CA ASP A 179 2.73 -1.79 -14.06
C ASP A 179 2.18 -2.85 -15.04
N PRO A 180 3.02 -3.74 -15.58
CA PRO A 180 2.59 -4.73 -16.57
C PRO A 180 1.58 -5.75 -16.00
N ASP A 181 1.66 -6.05 -14.70
CA ASP A 181 0.78 -7.00 -14.04
C ASP A 181 -0.50 -6.33 -13.52
N TYR A 182 -0.47 -5.00 -13.34
CA TYR A 182 -1.58 -4.21 -12.83
C TYR A 182 -1.78 -2.95 -13.70
N PRO A 183 -2.50 -3.03 -14.83
CA PRO A 183 -2.60 -1.94 -15.80
C PRO A 183 -3.22 -0.63 -15.28
N SER A 184 -3.97 -0.68 -14.17
CA SER A 184 -4.47 0.51 -13.49
C SER A 184 -3.42 1.20 -12.61
N ARG A 185 -2.29 0.56 -12.32
CA ARG A 185 -1.24 1.09 -11.47
C ARG A 185 -0.21 1.83 -12.29
N VAL A 186 -0.02 3.10 -11.97
CA VAL A 186 0.94 3.99 -12.60
C VAL A 186 2.08 4.31 -11.65
N TYR A 187 3.28 4.44 -12.20
CA TYR A 187 4.41 4.98 -11.48
C TYR A 187 4.38 6.52 -11.50
N MET A 188 4.71 7.13 -10.37
CA MET A 188 4.84 8.57 -10.23
C MET A 188 6.22 8.89 -9.66
N GLU A 189 6.83 9.99 -10.09
CA GLU A 189 8.17 10.42 -9.68
C GLU A 189 8.13 11.83 -9.08
N ALA A 190 8.82 12.03 -7.95
CA ALA A 190 9.11 13.33 -7.37
C ALA A 190 10.60 13.61 -7.44
N ARG A 191 10.97 14.86 -7.74
CA ARG A 191 12.33 15.37 -7.63
C ARG A 191 12.49 16.03 -6.26
N LEU A 192 13.57 15.70 -5.57
CA LEU A 192 13.91 16.17 -4.23
C LEU A 192 14.72 17.49 -4.27
#